data_AF-A0A534PC22-F1
#
_entry.id   AF-A0A534PC22-F1
#
_cell.length_a   1.000
_cell.length_b   1.000
_cell.length_c   1.000
_cell.angle_alpha   90.00
_cell.angle_beta   90.00
_cell.angle_gamma   90.00
#
_symmetry.space_group_name_H-M   'P 1'
#
loop_
_entity.id
_entity.type
_entity.pdbx_description
1 polymer ?
#
loop_
_entity_poly.entity_id
_entity_poly.type
_entity_poly.pdbx_seq_one_letter_code
_entity_poly.pdbx_strand_id
1 'polypeptide(L)'
;MRKIIIGAIALALGCATTGQQEQKSQALSAQDQAHQSLQAAADAQKRAVDEQKKAEAAQKDVEDAQRALADAQAKLRGQRVKAQQAQADARRLSEEAHQDATDQQQQALQLQQQDAQQKQALNQDRTQSWTQEQTLSGRVVRRSGDQLRVRTDDQGLMNLDVTDATAVSLDGRSGSLDQIQPGSDVRASYQMIDGKAKALKIDVTSNSPQQEQNTPPPKD
;
A
#
# COMPACT_ATOMS: atom_id res chain seq x y z
N MET A 1 -26.02 -16.10 -79.94
CA MET A 1 -26.64 -15.59 -81.19
C MET A 1 -25.55 -15.03 -82.08
N ARG A 2 -25.78 -15.10 -83.41
CA ARG A 2 -25.01 -14.55 -84.54
C ARG A 2 -23.91 -15.43 -85.14
N LYS A 3 -24.36 -16.12 -86.20
CA LYS A 3 -23.59 -16.70 -87.31
C LYS A 3 -22.86 -15.57 -88.06
N ILE A 4 -21.59 -15.74 -88.42
CA ILE A 4 -20.91 -14.87 -89.38
C ILE A 4 -20.38 -15.72 -90.54
N ILE A 5 -20.66 -15.20 -91.73
CA ILE A 5 -20.67 -15.81 -93.05
C ILE A 5 -19.24 -15.88 -93.61
N ILE A 6 -18.86 -17.04 -94.14
CA ILE A 6 -17.62 -17.27 -94.89
C ILE A 6 -17.85 -16.77 -96.32
N GLY A 7 -17.30 -15.61 -96.66
CA GLY A 7 -17.25 -15.08 -98.02
C GLY A 7 -15.99 -15.55 -98.74
N ALA A 8 -16.15 -16.44 -99.70
CA ALA A 8 -15.09 -16.84 -100.63
C ALA A 8 -14.86 -15.73 -101.65
N ILE A 9 -13.63 -15.21 -101.74
CA ILE A 9 -13.17 -14.34 -102.84
C ILE A 9 -12.17 -15.13 -103.67
N ALA A 10 -12.56 -15.40 -104.91
CA ALA A 10 -11.72 -15.94 -105.96
C ALA A 10 -10.71 -14.88 -106.43
N LEU A 11 -9.43 -15.24 -106.50
CA LEU A 11 -8.39 -14.42 -107.15
C LEU A 11 -8.06 -15.03 -108.51
N ALA A 12 -8.44 -14.29 -109.55
CA ALA A 12 -8.08 -14.57 -110.93
C ALA A 12 -6.61 -14.19 -111.18
N LEU A 13 -5.89 -15.11 -111.82
CA LEU A 13 -4.54 -14.94 -112.36
C LEU A 13 -4.58 -14.05 -113.62
N GLY A 14 -3.82 -12.96 -113.61
CA GLY A 14 -3.54 -12.14 -114.79
C GLY A 14 -2.07 -11.72 -114.79
N CYS A 15 -1.24 -12.38 -115.60
CA CYS A 15 0.15 -12.02 -115.83
C CYS A 15 0.24 -11.04 -117.01
N ALA A 16 0.69 -9.80 -116.76
CA ALA A 16 1.09 -8.85 -117.79
C ALA A 16 2.58 -8.51 -117.61
N THR A 17 3.36 -8.73 -118.67
CA THR A 17 4.81 -8.60 -118.72
C THR A 17 5.22 -7.26 -119.33
N THR A 18 5.51 -6.25 -118.50
CA THR A 18 6.32 -5.06 -118.86
C THR A 18 6.81 -4.39 -117.56
N GLY A 19 8.10 -4.49 -117.21
CA GLY A 19 8.66 -3.80 -116.03
C GLY A 19 9.81 -4.51 -115.30
N GLN A 20 10.91 -4.82 -115.99
CA GLN A 20 12.03 -5.60 -115.40
C GLN A 20 12.92 -4.80 -114.42
N GLN A 21 12.71 -3.48 -114.29
CA GLN A 21 13.45 -2.61 -113.35
C GLN A 21 12.62 -2.21 -112.10
N GLU A 22 11.29 -2.26 -112.17
CA GLU A 22 10.37 -2.08 -111.01
C GLU A 22 10.06 -3.40 -110.27
N GLN A 23 10.19 -4.57 -110.91
CA GLN A 23 9.93 -5.85 -110.26
C GLN A 23 10.98 -6.23 -109.20
N LYS A 24 12.24 -5.81 -109.35
CA LYS A 24 13.29 -6.00 -108.33
C LYS A 24 13.03 -5.14 -107.08
N SER A 25 12.52 -3.92 -107.25
CA SER A 25 12.18 -3.03 -106.11
C SER A 25 10.89 -3.46 -105.41
N GLN A 26 9.88 -3.94 -106.15
CA GLN A 26 8.64 -4.46 -105.56
C GLN A 26 8.87 -5.75 -104.76
N ALA A 27 9.69 -6.68 -105.27
CA ALA A 27 10.01 -7.92 -104.54
C ALA A 27 10.79 -7.65 -103.23
N LEU A 28 11.73 -6.70 -103.24
CA LEU A 28 12.45 -6.27 -102.03
C LEU A 28 11.51 -5.59 -101.04
N SER A 29 10.60 -4.72 -101.50
CA SER A 29 9.62 -4.08 -100.61
C SER A 29 8.62 -5.06 -99.99
N ALA A 30 8.23 -6.11 -100.72
CA ALA A 30 7.36 -7.16 -100.21
C ALA A 30 8.07 -8.02 -99.16
N GLN A 31 9.37 -8.28 -99.33
CA GLN A 31 10.20 -8.97 -98.35
C GLN A 31 10.37 -8.13 -97.07
N ASP A 32 10.64 -6.83 -97.19
CA ASP A 32 10.75 -5.94 -96.03
C ASP A 32 9.43 -5.82 -95.25
N GLN A 33 8.29 -5.71 -95.95
CA GLN A 33 6.97 -5.74 -95.32
C GLN A 33 6.69 -7.07 -94.60
N ALA A 34 7.08 -8.19 -95.19
CA ALA A 34 6.97 -9.50 -94.55
C ALA A 34 7.83 -9.56 -93.27
N HIS A 35 9.08 -9.09 -93.30
CA HIS A 35 9.94 -9.03 -92.10
C HIS A 35 9.38 -8.12 -91.01
N GLN A 36 8.87 -6.95 -91.37
CA GLN A 36 8.27 -6.02 -90.41
C GLN A 36 7.00 -6.60 -89.77
N SER A 37 6.15 -7.28 -90.54
CA SER A 37 4.95 -7.94 -89.99
C SER A 37 5.29 -9.09 -89.04
N LEU A 38 6.35 -9.87 -89.33
CA LEU A 38 6.83 -10.92 -88.44
C LEU A 38 7.41 -10.36 -87.13
N GLN A 39 8.18 -9.27 -87.20
CA GLN A 39 8.69 -8.59 -86.01
C GLN A 39 7.55 -8.01 -85.15
N ALA A 40 6.58 -7.33 -85.78
CA ALA A 40 5.42 -6.81 -85.08
C ALA A 40 4.60 -7.91 -84.41
N ALA A 41 4.44 -9.07 -85.06
CA ALA A 41 3.78 -10.24 -84.47
C ALA A 41 4.57 -10.82 -83.29
N ALA A 42 5.89 -10.92 -83.39
CA ALA A 42 6.76 -11.39 -82.30
C ALA A 42 6.71 -10.44 -81.09
N ASP A 43 6.77 -9.12 -81.33
CA ASP A 43 6.65 -8.10 -80.28
C ASP A 43 5.25 -8.12 -79.63
N ALA A 44 4.19 -8.32 -80.42
CA ALA A 44 2.84 -8.45 -79.89
C ALA A 44 2.69 -9.70 -79.02
N GLN A 45 3.25 -10.85 -79.42
CA GLN A 45 3.27 -12.06 -78.59
C GLN A 45 4.06 -11.85 -77.29
N LYS A 46 5.22 -11.20 -77.36
CA LYS A 46 6.01 -10.86 -76.17
C LYS A 46 5.22 -10.00 -75.19
N ARG A 47 4.58 -8.93 -75.68
CA ARG A 47 3.72 -8.07 -74.86
C ARG A 47 2.55 -8.84 -74.25
N ALA A 48 1.89 -9.71 -75.01
CA ALA A 48 0.78 -10.51 -74.49
C ALA A 48 1.22 -11.44 -73.34
N VAL A 49 2.39 -12.07 -73.47
CA VAL A 49 2.97 -12.91 -72.41
C VAL A 49 3.36 -12.07 -71.19
N ASP A 50 3.96 -10.90 -71.39
CA ASP A 50 4.34 -10.01 -70.29
C ASP A 50 3.11 -9.47 -69.54
N GLU A 51 2.04 -9.11 -70.25
CA GLU A 51 0.77 -8.70 -69.63
C GLU A 51 0.07 -9.87 -68.92
N GLN A 52 0.13 -11.09 -69.46
CA GLN A 52 -0.37 -12.28 -68.77
C GLN A 52 0.37 -12.50 -67.45
N LYS A 53 1.70 -12.42 -67.44
CA LYS A 53 2.50 -12.55 -66.21
C LYS A 53 2.15 -11.49 -65.18
N LYS A 54 1.91 -10.24 -65.61
CA LYS A 54 1.46 -9.17 -64.70
C LYS A 54 0.08 -9.45 -64.13
N ALA A 55 -0.84 -9.96 -64.94
CA ALA A 55 -2.18 -10.34 -64.47
C ALA A 55 -2.11 -11.49 -63.45
N GLU A 56 -1.29 -12.51 -63.69
CA GLU A 56 -1.06 -13.62 -62.75
C GLU A 56 -0.44 -13.12 -61.43
N ALA A 57 0.55 -12.22 -61.50
CA ALA A 57 1.15 -11.60 -60.32
C ALA A 57 0.11 -10.79 -59.52
N ALA A 58 -0.71 -9.98 -60.20
CA ALA A 58 -1.77 -9.21 -59.54
C ALA A 58 -2.84 -10.11 -58.90
N GLN A 59 -3.17 -11.25 -59.51
CA GLN A 59 -4.08 -12.23 -58.90
C GLN A 59 -3.48 -12.83 -57.62
N LYS A 60 -2.20 -13.18 -57.64
CA LYS A 60 -1.48 -13.67 -56.47
C LYS A 60 -1.45 -12.62 -55.35
N ASP A 61 -1.18 -11.36 -55.68
CA ASP A 61 -1.17 -10.28 -54.70
C ASP A 61 -2.53 -10.09 -54.02
N VAL A 62 -3.64 -10.25 -54.75
CA VAL A 62 -5.00 -10.21 -54.18
C VAL A 62 -5.23 -11.39 -53.23
N GLU A 63 -4.80 -12.59 -53.58
CA GLU A 63 -4.91 -13.77 -52.71
C GLU A 63 -4.10 -13.59 -51.42
N ASP A 64 -2.85 -13.13 -51.54
CA ASP A 64 -1.96 -12.87 -50.40
C ASP A 64 -2.55 -11.77 -49.49
N ALA A 65 -3.14 -10.72 -50.07
CA ALA A 65 -3.82 -9.67 -49.32
C ALA A 65 -5.07 -10.17 -48.58
N GLN A 66 -5.87 -11.06 -49.20
CA GLN A 66 -7.03 -11.67 -48.55
C GLN A 66 -6.61 -12.56 -47.38
N ARG A 67 -5.54 -13.35 -47.55
CA ARG A 67 -4.98 -14.17 -46.47
C ARG A 67 -4.47 -13.31 -45.32
N ALA A 68 -3.71 -12.26 -45.62
CA ALA A 68 -3.22 -11.32 -44.62
C ALA A 68 -4.37 -10.63 -43.86
N LEU A 69 -5.46 -10.29 -44.54
CA LEU A 69 -6.66 -9.74 -43.91
C LEU A 69 -7.31 -10.75 -42.94
N ALA A 70 -7.45 -12.01 -43.35
CA ALA A 70 -7.99 -13.06 -42.50
C ALA A 70 -7.13 -13.28 -41.24
N ASP A 71 -5.80 -13.32 -41.40
CA ASP A 71 -4.86 -13.46 -40.30
C ASP A 71 -4.92 -12.26 -39.34
N ALA A 72 -4.99 -11.04 -39.88
CA ALA A 72 -5.14 -9.82 -39.09
C ALA A 72 -6.46 -9.81 -38.30
N GLN A 73 -7.57 -10.25 -38.90
CA GLN A 73 -8.85 -10.38 -38.22
C GLN A 73 -8.81 -11.43 -37.10
N ALA A 74 -8.17 -12.58 -37.34
CA ALA A 74 -7.99 -13.61 -36.32
C ALA A 74 -7.15 -13.08 -35.13
N LYS A 75 -6.05 -12.38 -35.42
CA LYS A 75 -5.21 -11.73 -34.40
C LYS A 75 -5.98 -10.68 -33.60
N LEU A 76 -6.78 -9.85 -34.25
CA LEU A 76 -7.62 -8.84 -33.59
C LEU A 76 -8.63 -9.50 -32.63
N ARG A 77 -9.30 -10.58 -33.05
CA ARG A 77 -10.22 -11.33 -32.18
C ARG A 77 -9.50 -11.90 -30.97
N GLY A 78 -8.33 -12.50 -31.17
CA GLY A 78 -7.51 -13.02 -30.08
C GLY A 78 -7.09 -11.92 -29.09
N GLN A 79 -6.68 -10.75 -29.59
CA GLN A 79 -6.32 -9.62 -28.73
C GLN A 79 -7.53 -9.07 -27.96
N ARG A 80 -8.72 -9.00 -28.58
CA ARG A 80 -9.95 -8.58 -27.89
C ARG A 80 -10.32 -9.52 -26.76
N VAL A 81 -10.25 -10.83 -26.98
CA VAL A 81 -10.52 -11.82 -25.91
C VAL A 81 -9.52 -11.65 -24.77
N LYS A 82 -8.22 -11.51 -25.06
CA LYS A 82 -7.19 -11.25 -24.03
C LYS A 82 -7.45 -9.95 -23.26
N ALA A 83 -7.83 -8.88 -23.96
CA ALA A 83 -8.15 -7.60 -23.33
C ALA A 83 -9.39 -7.70 -22.43
N GLN A 84 -10.44 -8.40 -22.88
CA GLN A 84 -11.64 -8.64 -22.09
C GLN A 84 -11.34 -9.47 -20.84
N GLN A 85 -10.52 -10.52 -20.98
CA GLN A 85 -10.09 -11.32 -19.85
C GLN A 85 -9.29 -10.48 -18.84
N ALA A 86 -8.31 -9.71 -19.31
CA ALA A 86 -7.54 -8.83 -18.44
C ALA A 86 -8.42 -7.78 -17.72
N GLN A 87 -9.45 -7.26 -18.39
CA GLN A 87 -10.42 -6.36 -17.75
C GLN A 87 -11.28 -7.06 -16.70
N ALA A 88 -11.71 -8.30 -16.95
CA ALA A 88 -12.47 -9.09 -15.98
C ALA A 88 -11.61 -9.42 -14.75
N ASP A 89 -10.35 -9.83 -14.97
CA ASP A 89 -9.40 -10.11 -13.90
C ASP A 89 -9.10 -8.85 -13.07
N ALA A 90 -8.87 -7.70 -13.73
CA ALA A 90 -8.65 -6.44 -13.04
C ALA A 90 -9.85 -6.00 -12.18
N ARG A 91 -11.08 -6.23 -12.65
CA ARG A 91 -12.30 -5.95 -11.85
C ARG A 91 -12.38 -6.86 -10.63
N ARG A 92 -12.16 -8.16 -10.80
CA ARG A 92 -12.15 -9.12 -9.68
C ARG A 92 -11.11 -8.72 -8.62
N LEU A 93 -9.90 -8.41 -9.04
CA LEU A 93 -8.83 -8.00 -8.13
C LEU A 93 -9.15 -6.68 -7.42
N SER A 94 -9.80 -5.74 -8.13
CA SER A 94 -10.23 -4.47 -7.52
C SER A 94 -11.34 -4.68 -6.49
N GLU A 95 -12.30 -5.56 -6.77
CA GLU A 95 -13.38 -5.93 -5.84
C GLU A 95 -12.83 -6.60 -4.58
N GLU A 96 -11.88 -7.53 -4.73
CA GLU A 96 -11.18 -8.19 -3.62
C GLU A 96 -10.39 -7.19 -2.78
N ALA A 97 -9.59 -6.32 -3.40
CA ALA A 97 -8.85 -5.29 -2.69
C ALA A 97 -9.77 -4.30 -1.94
N HIS A 98 -10.95 -3.99 -2.48
CA HIS A 98 -11.94 -3.15 -1.79
C HIS A 98 -12.56 -3.84 -0.58
N GLN A 99 -12.81 -5.14 -0.65
CA GLN A 99 -13.30 -5.92 0.49
C GLN A 99 -12.23 -5.97 1.59
N ASP A 100 -11.00 -6.34 1.25
CA ASP A 100 -9.87 -6.39 2.19
C ASP A 100 -9.62 -5.05 2.87
N ALA A 101 -9.65 -3.95 2.11
CA ALA A 101 -9.47 -2.61 2.66
C ALA A 101 -10.59 -2.23 3.64
N THR A 102 -11.83 -2.63 3.35
CA THR A 102 -12.98 -2.37 4.22
C THR A 102 -12.87 -3.18 5.52
N ASP A 103 -12.49 -4.45 5.43
CA ASP A 103 -12.31 -5.33 6.57
C ASP A 103 -11.18 -4.84 7.48
N GLN A 104 -10.04 -4.44 6.90
CA GLN A 104 -8.93 -3.84 7.64
C GLN A 104 -9.34 -2.53 8.31
N GLN A 105 -10.12 -1.69 7.63
CA GLN A 105 -10.60 -0.45 8.22
C GLN A 105 -11.54 -0.71 9.41
N GLN A 106 -12.45 -1.68 9.30
CA GLN A 106 -13.35 -2.06 10.40
C GLN A 106 -12.56 -2.64 11.59
N GLN A 107 -11.58 -3.51 11.33
CA GLN A 107 -10.74 -4.07 12.37
C GLN A 107 -9.92 -2.99 13.08
N ALA A 108 -9.36 -2.03 12.35
CA ALA A 108 -8.64 -0.90 12.93
C ALA A 108 -9.55 -0.04 13.83
N LEU A 109 -10.78 0.23 13.40
CA LEU A 109 -11.76 0.95 14.21
C LEU A 109 -12.13 0.19 15.49
N GLN A 110 -12.28 -1.14 15.41
CA GLN A 110 -12.58 -1.97 16.58
C GLN A 110 -11.42 -2.00 17.58
N LEU A 111 -10.17 -2.07 17.10
CA LEU A 111 -8.99 -1.98 17.94
C LEU A 111 -8.87 -0.60 18.59
N GLN A 112 -9.12 0.47 17.84
CA GLN A 112 -9.11 1.83 18.38
C GLN A 112 -10.15 2.02 19.49
N GLN A 113 -11.35 1.45 19.35
CA GLN A 113 -12.39 1.50 20.38
C GLN A 113 -11.98 0.72 21.64
N GLN A 114 -11.40 -0.47 21.48
CA GLN A 114 -10.89 -1.27 22.60
C GLN A 114 -9.78 -0.52 23.36
N ASP A 115 -8.81 0.06 22.64
CA ASP A 115 -7.74 0.86 23.23
C ASP A 115 -8.29 2.07 24.00
N ALA A 116 -9.31 2.74 23.46
CA ALA A 116 -9.94 3.87 24.13
C ALA A 116 -10.63 3.45 25.44
N GLN A 117 -11.38 2.35 25.43
CA GLN A 117 -12.04 1.80 26.62
C GLN A 117 -11.03 1.34 27.67
N GLN A 118 -9.96 0.65 27.25
CA GLN A 118 -8.91 0.18 28.16
C GLN A 118 -8.19 1.36 28.82
N LYS A 119 -7.88 2.43 28.07
CA LYS A 119 -7.29 3.65 28.63
C LYS A 119 -8.22 4.34 29.63
N GLN A 120 -9.53 4.36 29.38
CA GLN A 120 -10.49 4.91 30.34
C GLN A 120 -10.54 4.09 31.63
N ALA A 121 -10.59 2.76 31.55
CA ALA A 121 -10.57 1.88 32.72
C ALA A 121 -9.29 2.07 33.55
N LEU A 122 -8.12 2.09 32.89
CA LEU A 122 -6.83 2.31 33.55
C LEU A 122 -6.75 3.68 34.26
N ASN A 123 -7.34 4.72 33.67
CA ASN A 123 -7.37 6.04 34.32
C ASN A 123 -8.29 6.07 35.54
N GLN A 124 -9.38 5.29 35.54
CA GLN A 124 -10.32 5.18 36.67
C GLN A 124 -9.70 4.40 37.84
N ASP A 125 -9.02 3.29 37.56
CA ASP A 125 -8.29 2.52 38.58
C ASP A 125 -7.14 3.34 39.20
N ARG A 126 -6.47 4.17 38.40
CA ARG A 126 -5.38 5.03 38.87
C ARG A 126 -5.86 6.18 39.75
N THR A 127 -7.01 6.78 39.46
CA THR A 127 -7.59 7.84 40.33
C THR A 127 -8.15 7.27 41.63
N GLN A 128 -8.69 6.05 41.64
CA GLN A 128 -9.19 5.41 42.87
C GLN A 128 -8.06 4.90 43.77
N SER A 129 -7.00 4.32 43.22
CA SER A 129 -5.88 3.81 44.02
C SER A 129 -5.05 4.90 44.69
N TRP A 130 -4.97 6.10 44.12
CA TRP A 130 -4.18 7.20 44.67
C TRP A 130 -4.90 8.01 45.76
N THR A 131 -6.23 7.95 45.79
CA THR A 131 -7.06 8.57 46.82
C THR A 131 -7.33 7.66 48.01
N GLN A 132 -6.94 6.38 47.96
CA GLN A 132 -7.06 5.47 49.09
C GLN A 132 -6.11 5.86 50.22
N GLU A 133 -6.63 5.83 51.45
CA GLU A 133 -5.83 6.00 52.66
C GLU A 133 -4.83 4.86 52.80
N GLN A 134 -3.55 5.21 52.87
CA GLN A 134 -2.44 4.30 53.12
C GLN A 134 -1.95 4.48 54.54
N THR A 135 -1.42 3.42 55.14
CA THR A 135 -0.83 3.48 56.48
C THR A 135 0.67 3.23 56.40
N LEU A 136 1.43 3.89 57.26
CA LEU A 136 2.85 3.66 57.45
C LEU A 136 3.14 3.56 58.96
N SER A 137 4.18 2.79 59.29
CA SER A 137 4.77 2.76 60.62
C SER A 137 6.28 2.97 60.48
N GLY A 138 6.89 3.58 61.49
CA GLY A 138 8.31 3.86 61.49
C GLY A 138 8.74 4.77 62.62
N ARG A 139 9.87 5.44 62.44
CA ARG A 139 10.46 6.34 63.45
C ARG A 139 10.66 7.73 62.91
N VAL A 140 10.35 8.74 63.71
CA VAL A 140 10.57 10.14 63.34
C VAL A 140 12.07 10.43 63.27
N VAL A 141 12.55 10.88 62.12
CA VAL A 141 13.96 11.26 61.92
C VAL A 141 14.13 12.76 62.13
N ARG A 142 13.19 13.55 61.61
CA ARG A 142 13.25 15.01 61.67
C ARG A 142 11.86 15.61 61.44
N ARG A 143 11.60 16.72 62.11
CA ARG A 143 10.48 17.64 61.84
C ARG A 143 11.02 18.92 61.20
N SER A 144 10.31 19.46 60.20
CA SER A 144 10.66 20.72 59.54
C SER A 144 9.39 21.48 59.17
N GLY A 145 8.98 22.43 60.01
CA GLY A 145 7.70 23.14 59.85
C GLY A 145 6.55 22.14 59.80
N ASP A 146 5.79 22.21 58.71
CA ASP A 146 4.63 21.35 58.42
C ASP A 146 5.00 20.00 57.80
N GLN A 147 6.29 19.63 57.83
CA GLN A 147 6.75 18.35 57.30
C GLN A 147 7.34 17.45 58.38
N LEU A 148 6.89 16.20 58.39
CA LEU A 148 7.42 15.15 59.25
C LEU A 148 8.18 14.12 58.40
N ARG A 149 9.49 13.99 58.62
CA ARG A 149 10.31 12.97 57.98
C ARG A 149 10.36 11.73 58.86
N VAL A 150 9.83 10.64 58.34
CA VAL A 150 9.74 9.34 59.00
C VAL A 150 10.67 8.36 58.29
N ARG A 151 11.45 7.60 59.04
CA ARG A 151 12.10 6.39 58.54
C ARG A 151 11.14 5.23 58.72
N THR A 152 10.68 4.67 57.63
CA THR A 152 9.77 3.52 57.61
C THR A 152 10.51 2.25 58.01
N ASP A 153 9.77 1.22 58.41
CA ASP A 153 10.34 -0.05 58.89
C ASP A 153 11.21 -0.76 57.83
N ASP A 154 10.89 -0.55 56.54
CA ASP A 154 11.66 -1.00 55.36
C ASP A 154 12.94 -0.18 55.10
N GLN A 155 13.33 0.69 56.04
CA GLN A 155 14.47 1.63 55.97
C GLN A 155 14.30 2.76 54.95
N GLY A 156 13.14 2.92 54.32
CA GLY A 156 12.80 4.07 53.49
C GLY A 156 12.73 5.38 54.29
N LEU A 157 12.89 6.51 53.60
CA LEU A 157 12.60 7.83 54.16
C LEU A 157 11.34 8.40 53.49
N MET A 158 10.32 8.66 54.29
CA MET A 158 9.07 9.26 53.85
C MET A 158 8.95 10.69 54.39
N ASN A 159 8.50 11.63 53.56
CA ASN A 159 8.13 12.98 53.98
C ASN A 159 6.62 13.09 54.01
N LEU A 160 6.07 13.37 55.18
CA LEU A 160 4.64 13.59 55.37
C LEU A 160 4.38 15.08 55.48
N ASP A 161 3.53 15.59 54.60
CA ASP A 161 2.97 16.94 54.70
C ASP A 161 1.82 16.90 55.73
N VAL A 162 2.01 17.58 56.84
CA VAL A 162 1.04 17.73 57.93
C VAL A 162 0.32 19.05 57.72
N THR A 163 -1.00 19.07 57.86
CA THR A 163 -1.79 20.30 57.73
C THR A 163 -2.73 20.45 58.92
N ASP A 164 -3.49 21.54 58.97
CA ASP A 164 -4.50 21.76 60.01
C ASP A 164 -5.61 20.69 60.03
N ALA A 165 -5.75 19.91 58.95
CA ALA A 165 -6.70 18.80 58.86
C ALA A 165 -6.13 17.48 59.39
N THR A 166 -4.84 17.40 59.73
CA THR A 166 -4.21 16.18 60.24
C THR A 166 -4.52 15.99 61.72
N ALA A 167 -5.09 14.84 62.08
CA ALA A 167 -5.30 14.47 63.48
C ALA A 167 -4.00 13.94 64.09
N VAL A 168 -3.40 14.70 65.01
CA VAL A 168 -2.17 14.30 65.70
C VAL A 168 -2.48 13.81 67.12
N SER A 169 -2.02 12.61 67.45
CA SER A 169 -2.05 12.07 68.80
C SER A 169 -0.63 11.74 69.28
N LEU A 170 -0.36 12.05 70.55
CA LEU A 170 0.88 11.73 71.24
C LEU A 170 0.52 10.93 72.49
N ASP A 171 1.06 9.71 72.59
CA ASP A 171 0.81 8.78 73.69
C ASP A 171 -0.71 8.58 73.95
N GLY A 172 -1.49 8.55 72.86
CA GLY A 172 -2.95 8.36 72.88
C GLY A 172 -3.77 9.60 73.25
N ARG A 173 -3.15 10.79 73.41
CA ARG A 173 -3.84 12.07 73.68
C ARG A 173 -3.71 12.99 72.48
N SER A 174 -4.71 13.86 72.26
CA SER A 174 -4.62 14.90 71.22
C SER A 174 -3.39 15.77 71.49
N GLY A 175 -2.53 15.92 70.48
CA GLY A 175 -1.26 16.63 70.58
C GLY A 175 -1.03 17.52 69.37
N SER A 176 0.12 18.19 69.34
CA SER A 176 0.54 18.99 68.19
C SER A 176 1.86 18.47 67.60
N LEU A 177 2.11 18.83 66.34
CA LEU A 177 3.33 18.43 65.62
C LEU A 177 4.62 18.89 66.34
N ASP A 178 4.57 20.03 67.04
CA ASP A 178 5.72 20.58 67.77
C ASP A 178 6.15 19.75 68.99
N GLN A 179 5.25 18.89 69.50
CA GLN A 179 5.52 18.02 70.65
C GLN A 179 6.21 16.71 70.25
N ILE A 180 6.28 16.42 68.94
CA ILE A 180 6.87 15.20 68.41
C ILE A 180 8.39 15.35 68.38
N GLN A 181 9.09 14.46 69.09
CA GLN A 181 10.54 14.43 69.14
C GLN A 181 11.12 13.46 68.10
N PRO A 182 12.30 13.76 67.52
CA PRO A 182 13.06 12.78 66.77
C PRO A 182 13.35 11.53 67.62
N GLY A 183 13.21 10.34 67.04
CA GLY A 183 13.39 9.07 67.73
C GLY A 183 12.10 8.42 68.22
N SER A 184 10.99 9.15 68.28
CA SER A 184 9.68 8.58 68.62
C SER A 184 9.17 7.65 67.53
N ASP A 185 8.46 6.60 67.94
CA ASP A 185 7.81 5.69 67.00
C ASP A 185 6.48 6.32 66.55
N VAL A 186 6.16 6.16 65.28
CA VAL A 186 5.01 6.79 64.64
C VAL A 186 4.25 5.78 63.79
N ARG A 187 2.94 5.81 63.91
CA ARG A 187 2.00 5.19 62.97
C ARG A 187 1.18 6.32 62.35
N ALA A 188 1.25 6.46 61.03
CA ALA A 188 0.52 7.50 60.33
C ALA A 188 -0.35 6.90 59.22
N SER A 189 -1.48 7.52 58.97
CA SER A 189 -2.23 7.33 57.74
C SER A 189 -2.13 8.57 56.85
N TYR A 190 -2.03 8.35 55.55
CA TYR A 190 -1.79 9.39 54.56
C TYR A 190 -2.51 9.08 53.26
N GLN A 191 -2.73 10.12 52.48
CA GLN A 191 -3.17 10.01 51.09
C GLN A 191 -2.14 10.69 50.20
N MET A 192 -1.95 10.15 49.00
CA MET A 192 -1.13 10.80 48.01
C MET A 192 -1.97 11.85 47.30
N ILE A 193 -1.60 13.12 47.42
CA ILE A 193 -2.28 14.26 46.79
C ILE A 193 -1.21 15.17 46.17
N ASP A 194 -1.36 15.46 44.88
CA ASP A 194 -0.40 16.13 43.99
C ASP A 194 1.06 15.62 44.08
N GLY A 195 1.22 14.31 44.31
CA GLY A 195 2.52 13.65 44.41
C GLY A 195 3.16 13.79 45.78
N LYS A 196 2.45 14.36 46.75
CA LYS A 196 2.88 14.53 48.14
C LYS A 196 2.07 13.65 49.06
N ALA A 197 2.71 13.04 50.05
CA ALA A 197 2.03 12.26 51.07
C ALA A 197 1.43 13.22 52.10
N LYS A 198 0.12 13.51 52.00
CA LYS A 198 -0.60 14.34 52.97
C LYS A 198 -1.09 13.46 54.12
N ALA A 199 -0.68 13.78 55.34
CA ALA A 199 -1.06 13.01 56.51
C ALA A 199 -2.53 13.28 56.89
N LEU A 200 -3.27 12.21 57.18
CA LEU A 200 -4.63 12.26 57.72
C LEU A 200 -4.61 12.09 59.23
N LYS A 201 -3.88 11.10 59.72
CA LYS A 201 -3.72 10.82 61.14
C LYS A 201 -2.27 10.49 61.44
N ILE A 202 -1.76 10.99 62.55
CA ILE A 202 -0.42 10.68 63.06
C ILE A 202 -0.57 10.31 64.52
N ASP A 203 -0.30 9.04 64.85
CA ASP A 203 -0.21 8.55 66.21
C ASP A 203 1.27 8.35 66.55
N VAL A 204 1.77 9.11 67.51
CA VAL A 204 3.17 9.06 67.97
C VAL A 204 3.22 8.47 69.37
N THR A 205 4.13 7.53 69.57
CA THR A 205 4.47 6.98 70.88
C THR A 205 5.86 7.47 71.25
N SER A 206 5.96 8.21 72.36
CA SER A 206 7.24 8.69 72.85
C SER A 206 8.02 7.51 73.45
N ASN A 207 9.21 7.24 72.91
CA ASN A 207 10.18 6.42 73.60
C ASN A 207 10.84 7.31 74.65
N SER A 208 10.23 7.42 75.83
CA SER A 208 10.90 8.00 76.99
C SER A 208 12.01 7.05 77.42
N PRO A 209 13.31 7.42 77.39
CA PRO A 209 14.35 6.63 78.03
C PRO A 209 14.19 6.78 79.55
N GLN A 210 13.46 5.86 80.18
CA GLN A 210 13.53 5.66 81.62
C GLN A 210 14.54 4.55 81.94
N GLN A 211 15.59 4.96 82.67
CA GLN A 211 16.50 4.19 83.53
C GLN A 211 17.73 3.49 82.91
N GLU A 212 18.92 4.07 83.12
CA GLU A 212 20.07 3.40 83.76
C GLU A 212 21.15 4.42 84.18
N GLN A 213 21.00 5.01 85.37
CA GLN A 213 22.11 5.62 86.10
C GLN A 213 21.97 5.30 87.59
N ASN A 214 22.18 4.02 87.92
CA ASN A 214 22.49 3.58 89.27
C ASN A 214 23.99 3.74 89.49
N THR A 215 24.43 4.86 90.05
CA THR A 215 25.76 4.96 90.69
C THR A 215 25.62 4.67 92.18
N PRO A 216 26.29 3.64 92.74
CA PRO A 216 26.35 3.45 94.18
C PRO A 216 27.18 4.56 94.85
N PRO A 217 26.93 4.87 96.14
CA PRO A 217 27.52 6.02 96.84
C PRO A 217 29.02 5.81 97.13
N PRO A 218 29.76 6.90 97.41
CA PRO A 218 31.17 6.82 97.73
C PRO A 218 31.35 6.09 99.08
N LYS A 219 32.33 5.19 99.15
CA LYS A 219 32.86 4.70 100.42
C LYS A 219 34.04 5.61 100.80
N ASP A 220 34.03 6.03 102.05
CA ASP A 220 35.07 6.80 102.73
C ASP A 220 36.48 6.21 102.57
#